data_AF-A0A8S0WGM6-F1
#
_entry.id   AF-A0A8S0WGM6-F1
#
_cell.length_a   1.000
_cell.length_b   1.000
_cell.length_c   1.000
_cell.angle_alpha   90.00
_cell.angle_beta   90.00
_cell.angle_gamma   90.00
#
_symmetry.space_group_name_H-M   'P 1'
#
loop_
_entity.id
_entity.type
_entity.pdbx_description
1 polymer ?
#
loop_
_entity_poly.entity_id
_entity_poly.type
_entity_poly.pdbx_seq_one_letter_code
_entity_poly.pdbx_strand_id
1 'polypeptide(L)'
;MNKETIWLAIGFLGQALFSARFLVQWLKSEKEKKSVFPIAFWYFSIAGGITLLAYAIYRQDPVFIVGQAAGLFIYFRNLYFVIHEYKNLKAQ
;
A
#
# COMPACT_ATOMS: atom_id res chain seq x y z
N MET A 1 -20.22 -4.35 -19.48
CA MET A 1 -20.09 -3.57 -18.22
C MET A 1 -20.03 -2.10 -18.56
N ASN A 2 -20.69 -1.24 -17.77
CA ASN A 2 -20.55 0.21 -17.90
C ASN A 2 -19.16 0.64 -17.38
N LYS A 3 -18.58 1.72 -17.93
CA LYS A 3 -17.28 2.28 -17.50
C LYS A 3 -17.26 2.56 -15.99
N GLU A 4 -18.35 3.12 -15.45
CA GLU A 4 -18.50 3.37 -14.02
C GLU A 4 -18.35 2.10 -13.17
N THR A 5 -18.96 0.99 -13.59
CA THR A 5 -18.88 -0.29 -12.86
C THR A 5 -17.45 -0.85 -12.86
N ILE A 6 -16.72 -0.67 -13.96
CA ILE A 6 -15.31 -1.08 -14.06
C ILE A 6 -14.47 -0.28 -13.07
N TRP A 7 -14.63 1.05 -13.03
CA TRP A 7 -13.88 1.91 -12.12
C TRP A 7 -14.23 1.71 -10.65
N LEU A 8 -15.51 1.43 -10.33
CA LEU A 8 -15.90 1.02 -8.99
C LEU A 8 -15.23 -0.28 -8.57
N ALA A 9 -15.18 -1.29 -9.46
CA ALA A 9 -14.48 -2.54 -9.18
C ALA A 9 -12.97 -2.31 -8.94
N ILE A 10 -12.34 -1.44 -9.72
CA ILE A 10 -10.94 -1.02 -9.52
C ILE A 10 -10.77 -0.34 -8.16
N GLY A 11 -11.66 0.58 -7.79
CA GLY A 11 -11.65 1.24 -6.48
C GLY A 11 -11.75 0.26 -5.33
N PHE A 12 -12.69 -0.70 -5.39
CA PHE A 12 -12.82 -1.76 -4.39
C PHE A 12 -11.62 -2.70 -4.36
N LEU A 13 -11.03 -3.04 -5.50
CA LEU A 13 -9.81 -3.83 -5.56
C LEU A 13 -8.63 -3.09 -4.90
N GLY A 14 -8.49 -1.80 -5.19
CA GLY A 14 -7.49 -0.93 -4.55
C GLY A 14 -7.68 -0.87 -3.04
N GLN A 15 -8.93 -0.71 -2.59
CA GLN A 15 -9.27 -0.70 -1.17
C GLN A 15 -8.99 -2.06 -0.52
N ALA A 16 -9.31 -3.17 -1.17
CA ALA A 16 -9.03 -4.52 -0.67
C ALA A 16 -7.53 -4.75 -0.52
N LEU A 17 -6.72 -4.41 -1.52
CA LEU A 17 -5.26 -4.46 -1.46
C LEU A 17 -4.71 -3.57 -0.33
N PHE A 18 -5.21 -2.34 -0.23
CA PHE A 18 -4.77 -1.39 0.78
C PHE A 18 -5.17 -1.82 2.20
N SER A 19 -6.30 -2.49 2.39
CA SER A 19 -6.71 -3.05 3.68
C SER A 19 -5.96 -4.34 4.02
N ALA A 20 -5.64 -5.17 3.02
CA ALA A 20 -4.89 -6.42 3.21
C ALA A 20 -3.52 -6.20 3.87
N ARG A 21 -2.90 -5.03 3.69
CA ARG A 21 -1.64 -4.67 4.37
C ARG A 21 -1.73 -4.86 5.89
N PHE A 22 -2.84 -4.45 6.50
CA PHE A 22 -3.05 -4.55 7.94
C PHE A 22 -3.30 -5.99 8.37
N LEU A 23 -4.00 -6.78 7.56
CA LEU A 23 -4.16 -8.21 7.83
C LEU A 23 -2.80 -8.93 7.84
N VAL A 24 -1.96 -8.67 6.83
CA VAL A 24 -0.62 -9.27 6.75
C VAL A 24 0.27 -8.82 7.90
N GLN A 25 0.22 -7.54 8.25
CA GLN A 25 0.96 -6.99 9.39
C GLN A 25 0.50 -7.58 10.72
N TRP A 26 -0.80 -7.70 10.93
CA TRP A 26 -1.38 -8.27 12.14
C TRP A 26 -0.98 -9.74 12.30
N LEU A 27 -1.17 -10.55 11.26
CA LEU A 27 -0.78 -11.98 11.28
C LEU A 27 0.71 -12.16 11.59
N LYS A 28 1.57 -11.30 11.03
CA LYS A 28 3.01 -11.33 11.30
C LYS A 28 3.34 -10.89 12.73
N SER A 29 2.66 -9.86 13.23
CA SER A 29 2.88 -9.32 14.57
C SER A 29 2.41 -10.27 15.67
N GLU A 30 1.29 -10.96 15.47
CA GLU A 30 0.82 -12.01 16.39
C GLU A 30 1.82 -13.16 16.48
N LYS A 31 2.33 -13.60 15.33
CA LYS A 31 3.33 -14.67 15.27
C LYS A 31 4.63 -14.30 16.02
N GLU A 32 5.02 -13.03 16.00
CA GLU A 32 6.25 -12.56 16.62
C GLU A 32 6.07 -11.94 18.01
N LYS A 33 4.81 -11.76 18.45
CA LYS A 33 4.42 -11.06 19.69
C LYS A 33 5.05 -9.67 19.83
N LYS A 34 5.25 -9.00 18.69
CA LYS A 34 5.87 -7.68 18.57
C LYS A 34 5.15 -6.90 17.47
N SER A 35 5.05 -5.58 17.63
CA SER A 35 4.54 -4.71 16.56
C SER A 35 5.58 -4.60 15.45
N VAL A 36 5.45 -5.44 14.42
CA VAL A 36 6.39 -5.52 13.30
C VAL A 36 5.69 -5.23 11.98
N PHE A 37 6.37 -4.53 11.09
CA PHE A 37 5.89 -4.22 9.74
C PHE A 37 6.63 -5.08 8.71
N PRO A 38 6.04 -6.18 8.20
CA PRO A 38 6.70 -7.01 7.20
C PRO A 38 6.90 -6.24 5.89
N ILE A 39 7.90 -6.61 5.09
CA ILE A 39 8.12 -6.03 3.76
C ILE A 39 6.85 -6.06 2.89
N ALA A 40 6.06 -7.14 3.01
CA ALA A 40 4.78 -7.29 2.34
C ALA A 40 3.79 -6.14 2.62
N PHE A 41 3.80 -5.56 3.83
CA PHE A 41 2.97 -4.40 4.17
C PHE A 41 3.22 -3.23 3.23
N TRP A 42 4.49 -2.96 2.91
CA TRP A 42 4.87 -1.87 2.02
C TRP A 42 4.47 -2.15 0.57
N TYR A 43 4.61 -3.40 0.10
CA TYR A 43 4.14 -3.79 -1.23
C TYR A 43 2.62 -3.64 -1.38
N PHE A 44 1.83 -4.09 -0.39
CA PHE A 44 0.38 -3.89 -0.41
C PHE A 44 -0.01 -2.41 -0.34
N SER A 45 0.73 -1.60 0.42
CA SER A 45 0.52 -0.15 0.50
C SER A 45 0.75 0.55 -0.84
N ILE A 46 1.81 0.18 -1.56
CA ILE A 46 2.11 0.72 -2.90
C ILE A 46 1.08 0.24 -3.91
N ALA A 47 0.78 -1.06 -3.97
CA ALA A 47 -0.18 -1.61 -4.93
C ALA A 47 -1.59 -1.03 -4.72
N GLY A 48 -2.07 -1.00 -3.48
CA GLY A 48 -3.34 -0.39 -3.11
C GLY A 48 -3.35 1.12 -3.38
N GLY A 49 -2.27 1.83 -3.00
CA GLY A 49 -2.14 3.27 -3.22
C GLY A 49 -2.14 3.67 -4.69
N ILE A 50 -1.43 2.94 -5.57
CA ILE A 50 -1.43 3.20 -7.03
C ILE A 50 -2.84 2.99 -7.60
N THR A 51 -3.49 1.90 -7.19
CA THR A 51 -4.84 1.56 -7.67
C THR A 51 -5.86 2.62 -7.22
N LEU A 52 -5.80 3.04 -5.95
CA LEU A 52 -6.68 4.07 -5.39
C LEU A 52 -6.37 5.45 -5.96
N LEU A 53 -5.11 5.77 -6.25
CA LEU A 53 -4.74 7.01 -6.93
C LEU A 53 -5.30 7.05 -8.35
N ALA A 54 -5.21 5.96 -9.11
CA ALA A 54 -5.81 5.87 -10.44
C ALA A 54 -7.33 6.07 -10.38
N TYR A 55 -8.01 5.45 -9.39
CA TYR A 55 -9.43 5.66 -9.13
C TYR A 55 -9.74 7.11 -8.74
N ALA A 56 -8.91 7.74 -7.90
CA ALA A 56 -9.07 9.13 -7.46
C ALA A 56 -8.97 10.12 -8.64
N ILE A 57 -8.00 9.90 -9.53
CA ILE A 57 -7.83 10.69 -10.76
C ILE A 57 -9.04 10.53 -11.66
N TYR A 58 -9.54 9.30 -11.83
CA TYR A 58 -10.78 9.06 -12.60
C TYR A 58 -11.98 9.80 -11.99
N ARG A 59 -12.13 9.79 -10.66
CA ARG A 59 -13.18 10.50 -9.94
C ARG A 59 -12.98 12.02 -9.87
N GLN A 60 -11.83 12.52 -10.30
CA GLN A 60 -11.43 13.92 -10.17
C GLN A 60 -11.53 14.45 -8.73
N ASP A 61 -11.17 13.61 -7.74
CA ASP A 61 -11.20 13.97 -6.33
C ASP A 61 -9.81 14.49 -5.89
N PRO A 62 -9.60 15.82 -5.80
CA PRO A 62 -8.29 16.38 -5.49
C PRO A 62 -7.81 16.03 -4.08
N VAL A 63 -8.72 15.88 -3.11
CA VAL A 63 -8.37 15.56 -1.72
C VAL A 63 -7.79 14.14 -1.67
N PHE A 64 -8.45 13.21 -2.34
CA PHE A 64 -8.00 11.82 -2.37
C PHE A 64 -6.73 11.64 -3.22
N ILE A 65 -6.60 12.39 -4.32
CA ILE A 65 -5.37 12.41 -5.15
C ILE A 65 -4.17 12.85 -4.32
N VAL A 66 -4.25 14.00 -3.64
CA VAL A 66 -3.13 14.53 -2.86
C VAL A 66 -2.75 13.58 -1.72
N GLY A 67 -3.76 13.04 -1.02
CA GLY A 67 -3.53 12.06 0.05
C GLY A 67 -2.82 10.79 -0.43
N GLN A 68 -3.28 10.20 -1.54
CA GLN A 68 -2.69 8.97 -2.07
C GLN A 68 -1.32 9.18 -2.72
N ALA A 69 -1.11 10.31 -3.40
CA ALA A 69 0.19 10.65 -3.96
C ALA A 69 1.25 10.86 -2.87
N ALA A 70 0.92 11.61 -1.81
CA ALA A 70 1.79 11.79 -0.67
C ALA A 70 2.07 10.47 0.06
N GLY A 71 1.02 9.64 0.26
CA GLY A 71 1.15 8.30 0.84
C GLY A 71 2.09 7.42 0.03
N LEU A 72 1.92 7.35 -1.29
CA LEU A 72 2.77 6.57 -2.19
C LEU A 72 4.24 6.95 -2.09
N PHE A 73 4.54 8.25 -2.08
CA PHE A 73 5.91 8.73 -1.91
C PHE A 73 6.54 8.20 -0.61
N ILE A 74 5.80 8.28 0.50
CA ILE A 74 6.25 7.76 1.79
C ILE A 74 6.44 6.24 1.75
N TYR A 75 5.55 5.50 1.09
CA TYR A 75 5.64 4.03 1.01
C TYR A 75 6.86 3.58 0.21
N PHE A 76 7.16 4.22 -0.92
CA PHE A 76 8.39 3.95 -1.68
C PHE A 76 9.64 4.26 -0.86
N ARG A 77 9.66 5.43 -0.20
CA ARG A 77 10.78 5.84 0.66
C ARG A 77 11.01 4.85 1.80
N ASN A 78 9.96 4.40 2.48
CA ASN A 78 10.08 3.43 3.57
C ASN A 78 10.50 2.04 3.07
N LEU A 79 9.97 1.58 1.93
CA LEU A 79 10.40 0.32 1.32
C LEU A 79 11.89 0.34 0.96
N TYR A 80 12.39 1.46 0.43
CA TYR A 80 13.80 1.66 0.14
C TYR A 80 14.66 1.48 1.40
N PHE A 81 14.29 2.12 2.51
CA PHE A 81 15.02 1.99 3.78
C PHE A 81 15.01 0.55 4.30
N VAL A 82 13.86 -0.12 4.29
CA VAL A 82 13.76 -1.51 4.77
C VAL A 82 14.62 -2.45 3.92
N ILE A 83 14.64 -2.30 2.60
CA ILE A 83 15.48 -3.12 1.72
C ILE A 83 16.97 -2.84 1.95
N HIS A 84 17.34 -1.57 2.12
CA HIS A 84 18.72 -1.18 2.35
C HIS A 84 19.24 -1.70 3.70
N GLU A 85 18.45 -1.55 4.78
CA GLU A 85 18.78 -2.07 6.11
C GLU A 85 18.92 -3.61 6.10
N TYR A 86 18.02 -4.30 5.40
CA TYR A 86 18.08 -5.76 5.26
C TYR A 86 19.34 -6.24 4.51
N LYS A 87 19.84 -5.46 3.54
CA LYS A 87 21.11 -5.75 2.85
C LYS A 87 22.31 -5.57 3.78
N ASN A 88 22.33 -4.50 4.57
CA ASN A 88 23.43 -4.21 5.49
C ASN A 88 23.52 -5.28 6.60
N LEU A 89 22.38 -5.74 7.13
CA LEU A 89 22.34 -6.82 8.12
C LEU A 89 22.84 -8.18 7.60
N LYS A 90 22.77 -8.43 6.29
CA LYS A 90 23.30 -9.67 5.67
C LYS A 90 24.77 -9.58 5.29
N ALA A 91 25.32 -8.37 5.20
CA ALA A 91 26.72 -8.13 4.86
C ALA A 91 27.65 -8.12 6.08
N GLN A 92 27.07 -8.12 7.29
CA GLN A 92 27.74 -8.16 8.59
C GLN A 92 27.76 -9.59 9.13
#